data_AF-A0AAD9VZC0-F1
#
_entry.id   AF-A0AAD9VZC0-F1
#
_cell.length_a   1.000
_cell.length_b   1.000
_cell.length_c   1.000
_cell.angle_alpha   90.00
_cell.angle_beta   90.00
_cell.angle_gamma   90.00
#
_symmetry.space_group_name_H-M   'P 1'
#
loop_
_entity.id
_entity.type
_entity.pdbx_description
1 polymer ?
#
loop_
_entity_poly.entity_id
_entity_poly.type
_entity_poly.pdbx_seq_one_letter_code
_entity_poly.pdbx_strand_id
1 'polypeptide(L)'
;MKFFISILLLVTSTSVLAVPTGMPLVRTQESSSASTCTGSGTTNNAAQGSSNQGSSNSTTGSGGSTGNINPSLVPDFGVAQNVNANARQQGSCDGFNAASNSVVNIPCSCPPSRASFLAALSKNVAVGSVQGEKVQFNNDASDQSAATNKQRATTMLVTLQNLNGAGVGCPAVSAPNFAVMQKTGVLSSKAFVQ
;
A
#
# COMPACT_ATOMS: atom_id res chain seq x y z
N MET A 1 -34.28 12.97 39.19
CA MET A 1 -34.12 11.54 39.55
C MET A 1 -34.48 10.71 38.32
N LYS A 2 -33.56 9.89 37.79
CA LYS A 2 -33.77 8.92 36.70
C LYS A 2 -32.74 7.81 36.88
N PHE A 3 -33.15 6.56 36.74
CA PHE A 3 -32.41 5.41 37.25
C PHE A 3 -31.28 4.97 36.31
N PHE A 4 -30.08 4.80 36.85
CA PHE A 4 -29.04 4.00 36.22
C PHE A 4 -29.29 2.52 36.56
N ILE A 5 -29.79 1.75 35.59
CA ILE A 5 -29.86 0.28 35.71
C ILE A 5 -28.57 -0.29 35.11
N SER A 6 -27.70 -0.80 35.98
CA SER A 6 -26.50 -1.53 35.59
C SER A 6 -26.88 -2.94 35.11
N ILE A 7 -26.45 -3.33 33.91
CA ILE A 7 -26.51 -4.71 33.44
C ILE A 7 -25.09 -5.17 33.14
N LEU A 8 -24.50 -5.82 34.14
CA LEU A 8 -23.20 -6.50 34.05
C LEU A 8 -23.40 -7.87 33.40
N LEU A 9 -23.30 -7.94 32.07
CA LEU A 9 -23.33 -9.22 31.34
C LEU A 9 -21.93 -9.85 31.26
N LEU A 10 -21.63 -10.70 32.25
CA LEU A 10 -20.52 -11.65 32.19
C LEU A 10 -20.79 -12.72 31.13
N VAL A 11 -20.04 -12.69 30.03
CA VAL A 11 -20.04 -13.75 29.02
C VAL A 11 -18.70 -14.49 29.07
N THR A 12 -18.60 -15.47 29.96
CA THR A 12 -17.52 -16.45 29.96
C THR A 12 -17.81 -17.54 28.93
N SER A 13 -17.01 -17.64 27.87
CA SER A 13 -17.08 -18.74 26.91
C SER A 13 -15.69 -19.29 26.60
N THR A 14 -15.17 -20.08 27.53
CA THR A 14 -14.12 -21.05 27.25
C THR A 14 -14.74 -22.24 26.51
N SER A 15 -14.20 -22.60 25.36
CA SER A 15 -14.52 -23.85 24.66
C SER A 15 -13.23 -24.49 24.14
N VAL A 16 -13.27 -25.81 24.00
CA VAL A 16 -12.10 -26.68 24.22
C VAL A 16 -11.48 -27.16 22.89
N LEU A 17 -10.24 -27.66 22.99
CA LEU A 17 -9.38 -28.16 21.92
C LEU A 17 -10.09 -29.08 20.91
N ALA A 18 -9.69 -28.95 19.65
CA ALA A 18 -9.64 -30.05 18.69
C ALA A 18 -8.34 -29.95 17.88
N VAL A 19 -7.43 -30.93 18.01
CA VAL A 19 -6.18 -31.02 17.25
C VAL A 19 -6.23 -32.27 16.38
N PRO A 20 -6.34 -32.16 15.04
CA PRO A 20 -6.30 -33.30 14.15
C PRO A 20 -4.84 -33.75 13.90
N THR A 21 -4.48 -34.93 14.39
CA THR A 21 -3.13 -35.50 14.22
C THR A 21 -3.01 -36.35 12.95
N GLY A 22 -2.26 -35.85 11.96
CA GLY A 22 -1.43 -36.66 11.05
C GLY A 22 -2.09 -37.48 9.93
N MET A 23 -1.62 -37.25 8.70
CA MET A 23 -1.46 -38.29 7.68
C MET A 23 -0.10 -38.09 6.95
N PRO A 24 0.58 -39.16 6.49
CA PRO A 24 1.96 -39.09 5.99
C PRO A 24 2.08 -39.01 4.46
N LEU A 25 3.31 -38.67 4.03
CA LEU A 25 3.94 -38.84 2.71
C LEU A 25 3.07 -39.30 1.51
N VAL A 26 3.05 -38.46 0.48
CA VAL A 26 3.23 -38.90 -0.91
C VAL A 26 4.56 -38.34 -1.41
N ARG A 27 5.35 -39.17 -2.10
CA ARG A 27 6.72 -38.87 -2.53
C ARG A 27 6.85 -39.13 -4.03
N THR A 28 7.01 -38.08 -4.81
CA THR A 28 7.32 -38.17 -6.24
C THR A 28 8.49 -37.27 -6.54
N GLN A 29 9.62 -37.89 -6.88
CA GLN A 29 10.74 -37.23 -7.53
C GLN A 29 10.50 -37.32 -9.04
N GLU A 30 10.78 -36.26 -9.79
CA GLU A 30 11.97 -36.23 -10.66
C GLU A 30 12.26 -34.78 -11.09
N SER A 31 13.51 -34.50 -11.47
CA SER A 31 13.95 -33.21 -11.99
C SER A 31 14.77 -33.45 -13.25
N SER A 32 14.73 -32.53 -14.23
CA SER A 32 15.90 -32.05 -14.98
C SER A 32 15.53 -30.95 -16.01
N SER A 33 16.54 -30.27 -16.56
CA SER A 33 16.40 -29.00 -17.31
C SER A 33 17.23 -28.95 -18.60
N ALA A 34 16.82 -28.10 -19.56
CA ALA A 34 17.57 -27.61 -20.74
C ALA A 34 16.87 -26.33 -21.27
N SER A 35 17.45 -25.21 -21.73
CA SER A 35 18.84 -24.74 -22.05
C SER A 35 19.49 -25.22 -23.36
N THR A 36 20.15 -24.39 -24.19
CA THR A 36 20.23 -22.89 -24.26
C THR A 36 20.72 -22.41 -25.64
N CYS A 37 20.05 -21.42 -26.24
CA CYS A 37 20.51 -20.56 -27.35
C CYS A 37 19.56 -19.33 -27.44
N THR A 38 19.93 -18.06 -27.65
CA THR A 38 21.16 -17.32 -28.02
C THR A 38 21.58 -17.27 -29.49
N GLY A 39 21.43 -16.07 -30.08
CA GLY A 39 22.00 -15.56 -31.33
C GLY A 39 21.55 -14.10 -31.51
N SER A 40 22.33 -13.09 -31.07
CA SER A 40 23.44 -12.44 -31.80
C SER A 40 23.01 -11.72 -33.08
N GLY A 41 23.04 -10.38 -33.06
CA GLY A 41 22.68 -9.50 -34.17
C GLY A 41 23.16 -8.06 -33.92
N THR A 42 24.46 -7.83 -34.06
CA THR A 42 25.10 -6.52 -33.83
C THR A 42 25.09 -5.65 -35.08
N THR A 43 24.65 -4.39 -34.94
CA THR A 43 25.08 -3.28 -35.80
C THR A 43 25.39 -2.04 -34.94
N ASN A 44 26.43 -1.31 -35.31
CA ASN A 44 26.91 -0.13 -34.58
C ASN A 44 26.46 1.18 -35.26
N ASN A 45 26.91 2.33 -34.72
CA ASN A 45 26.75 3.72 -35.19
C ASN A 45 25.49 4.45 -34.67
N ALA A 46 25.54 5.74 -34.35
CA ALA A 46 26.68 6.64 -34.10
C ALA A 46 26.24 7.86 -33.26
N ALA A 47 27.21 8.69 -32.86
CA ALA A 47 27.02 9.80 -31.92
C ALA A 47 26.18 10.98 -32.46
N GLN A 48 25.28 11.49 -31.60
CA GLN A 48 24.88 12.88 -31.42
C GLN A 48 24.12 12.96 -30.07
N GLY A 49 24.10 14.06 -29.32
CA GLY A 49 24.75 15.35 -29.52
C GLY A 49 23.96 16.46 -28.81
N SER A 50 24.63 17.28 -28.00
CA SER A 50 24.09 18.46 -27.31
C SER A 50 22.99 18.28 -26.24
N SER A 51 23.36 18.63 -25.00
CA SER A 51 22.66 19.59 -24.13
C SER A 51 21.20 19.99 -24.44
N ASN A 52 20.33 19.94 -23.42
CA ASN A 52 19.89 21.22 -22.87
C ASN A 52 19.57 21.18 -21.36
N GLN A 53 19.78 22.31 -20.68
CA GLN A 53 19.51 22.53 -19.27
C GLN A 53 18.11 23.12 -19.12
N GLY A 54 17.15 22.33 -18.64
CA GLY A 54 15.72 22.69 -18.61
C GLY A 54 15.16 22.89 -17.20
N SER A 55 15.60 23.93 -16.48
CA SER A 55 14.93 24.29 -15.22
C SER A 55 13.53 24.86 -15.51
N SER A 56 12.50 24.37 -14.83
CA SER A 56 11.13 24.87 -14.96
C SER A 56 10.42 24.86 -13.62
N ASN A 57 10.74 25.87 -12.82
CA ASN A 57 9.97 26.25 -11.63
C ASN A 57 8.52 26.61 -12.03
N SER A 58 7.58 25.69 -11.80
CA SER A 58 6.14 25.95 -11.98
C SER A 58 5.55 26.55 -10.71
N THR A 59 5.49 27.88 -10.66
CA THR A 59 4.93 28.67 -9.55
C THR A 59 3.47 28.30 -9.22
N THR A 60 3.14 28.42 -7.93
CA THR A 60 1.81 28.45 -7.30
C THR A 60 0.63 28.79 -8.24
N GLY A 61 -0.30 27.86 -8.36
CA GLY A 61 -1.63 28.08 -8.94
C GLY A 61 -2.74 27.69 -7.95
N SER A 62 -3.19 28.64 -7.12
CA SER A 62 -4.35 28.42 -6.24
C SER A 62 -5.65 28.43 -7.04
N GLY A 63 -6.11 27.25 -7.43
CA GLY A 63 -7.41 27.00 -8.05
C GLY A 63 -7.92 25.62 -7.66
N GLY A 64 -9.22 25.50 -7.38
CA GLY A 64 -9.85 24.27 -6.86
C GLY A 64 -9.87 23.14 -7.89
N SER A 65 -8.75 22.43 -8.04
CA SER A 65 -8.63 21.28 -8.95
C SER A 65 -9.25 20.03 -8.34
N THR A 66 -10.47 19.68 -8.77
CA THR A 66 -11.09 18.36 -8.57
C THR A 66 -10.41 17.31 -9.45
N GLY A 67 -9.15 17.01 -9.14
CA GLY A 67 -8.33 16.03 -9.87
C GLY A 67 -6.88 15.94 -9.41
N ASN A 68 -6.20 17.06 -9.16
CA ASN A 68 -4.75 17.05 -8.90
C ASN A 68 -4.43 16.91 -7.40
N ILE A 69 -4.14 15.68 -6.95
CA ILE A 69 -3.68 15.42 -5.59
C ILE A 69 -2.31 16.09 -5.34
N ASN A 70 -2.20 16.86 -4.26
CA ASN A 70 -0.93 17.38 -3.79
C ASN A 70 -0.07 16.22 -3.20
N PRO A 71 1.08 15.88 -3.82
CA PRO A 71 1.87 14.72 -3.42
C PRO A 71 2.53 14.87 -2.03
N SER A 72 2.60 16.06 -1.44
CA SER A 72 3.11 16.23 -0.07
C SER A 72 2.12 15.75 1.01
N LEU A 73 0.84 15.58 0.66
CA LEU A 73 -0.22 15.11 1.56
C LEU A 73 -0.38 13.58 1.52
N VAL A 74 0.42 12.91 0.70
CA VAL A 74 0.51 11.47 0.55
C VAL A 74 1.88 11.05 1.08
N PRO A 75 1.98 10.42 2.27
CA PRO A 75 3.25 9.93 2.76
C PRO A 75 3.89 8.90 1.83
N ASP A 76 5.16 8.55 2.04
CA ASP A 76 5.71 7.33 1.43
C ASP A 76 5.17 6.10 2.14
N PHE A 77 5.08 4.97 1.44
CA PHE A 77 4.45 3.76 1.98
C PHE A 77 5.09 3.28 3.29
N GLY A 78 6.42 3.39 3.41
CA GLY A 78 7.22 2.92 4.55
C GLY A 78 7.71 1.48 4.42
N VAL A 79 7.42 0.84 3.28
CA VAL A 79 7.95 -0.45 2.82
C VAL A 79 8.51 -0.24 1.42
N ALA A 80 9.69 -0.77 1.11
CA ALA A 80 10.24 -0.78 -0.25
C ALA A 80 9.59 -1.87 -1.12
N GLN A 81 9.43 -1.62 -2.43
CA GLN A 81 8.87 -2.63 -3.34
C GLN A 81 9.85 -3.80 -3.52
N ASN A 82 9.32 -5.03 -3.54
CA ASN A 82 10.08 -6.28 -3.74
C ASN A 82 11.18 -6.56 -2.66
N VAL A 83 11.07 -5.96 -1.48
CA VAL A 83 12.05 -6.15 -0.39
C VAL A 83 11.99 -7.56 0.22
N ASN A 84 13.15 -8.14 0.50
CA ASN A 84 13.33 -9.49 1.07
C ASN A 84 12.56 -10.60 0.33
N ALA A 85 12.45 -10.50 -1.00
CA ALA A 85 11.73 -11.46 -1.84
C ALA A 85 12.15 -12.92 -1.59
N ASN A 86 11.16 -13.76 -1.27
CA ASN A 86 11.27 -15.18 -0.90
C ASN A 86 11.95 -15.48 0.45
N ALA A 87 12.43 -14.49 1.20
CA ALA A 87 13.23 -14.73 2.41
C ALA A 87 12.44 -15.34 3.59
N ARG A 88 11.12 -15.04 3.68
CA ARG A 88 10.22 -15.58 4.72
C ARG A 88 9.28 -16.68 4.20
N GLN A 89 8.90 -16.60 2.94
CA GLN A 89 8.04 -17.56 2.24
C GLN A 89 8.23 -17.38 0.73
N GLN A 90 8.31 -18.48 -0.02
CA GLN A 90 8.40 -18.45 -1.47
C GLN A 90 7.20 -17.70 -2.10
N GLY A 91 7.48 -16.77 -3.02
CA GLY A 91 6.47 -15.94 -3.68
C GLY A 91 5.99 -14.72 -2.89
N SER A 92 6.59 -14.40 -1.74
CA SER A 92 6.24 -13.22 -0.93
C SER A 92 7.44 -12.33 -0.61
N CYS A 93 7.14 -11.11 -0.20
CA CYS A 93 8.08 -10.06 0.22
C CYS A 93 7.71 -9.53 1.61
N ASP A 94 8.58 -8.75 2.23
CA ASP A 94 8.35 -8.24 3.59
C ASP A 94 7.54 -6.93 3.59
N GLY A 95 6.37 -6.97 4.22
CA GLY A 95 5.59 -5.79 4.64
C GLY A 95 5.62 -5.61 6.16
N PHE A 96 4.94 -4.60 6.67
CA PHE A 96 4.96 -4.26 8.10
C PHE A 96 3.56 -3.98 8.68
N ASN A 97 3.23 -4.67 9.77
CA ASN A 97 2.05 -4.37 10.57
C ASN A 97 2.43 -3.38 11.69
N ALA A 98 2.08 -2.11 11.49
CA ALA A 98 2.33 -1.03 12.46
C ALA A 98 1.47 -1.11 13.74
N ALA A 99 0.48 -2.00 13.82
CA ALA A 99 -0.32 -2.20 15.03
C ALA A 99 0.28 -3.27 15.95
N SER A 100 0.90 -4.32 15.39
CA SER A 100 1.64 -5.37 16.14
C SER A 100 3.16 -5.17 16.15
N ASN A 101 3.66 -4.13 15.48
CA ASN A 101 5.09 -3.81 15.32
C ASN A 101 5.91 -5.01 14.77
N SER A 102 5.39 -5.66 13.72
CA SER A 102 5.94 -6.91 13.20
C SER A 102 6.00 -6.94 11.67
N VAL A 103 7.06 -7.54 11.12
CA VAL A 103 7.16 -7.90 9.70
C VAL A 103 6.13 -8.98 9.36
N VAL A 104 5.49 -8.87 8.20
CA VAL A 104 4.45 -9.79 7.69
C VAL A 104 4.60 -9.98 6.18
N ASN A 105 4.22 -11.14 5.66
CA ASN A 105 4.38 -11.46 4.25
C ASN A 105 3.35 -10.69 3.38
N ILE A 106 3.80 -10.09 2.28
CA ILE A 106 2.96 -9.39 1.27
C ILE A 106 3.28 -9.88 -0.16
N PRO A 107 2.40 -9.64 -1.15
CA PRO A 107 2.74 -9.85 -2.56
C PRO A 107 3.91 -8.95 -2.97
N CYS A 108 4.89 -9.46 -3.71
CA CYS A 108 6.06 -8.66 -4.14
C CYS A 108 5.75 -7.55 -5.14
N SER A 109 4.55 -7.53 -5.73
CA SER A 109 3.99 -6.41 -6.49
C SER A 109 3.57 -5.22 -5.60
N CYS A 110 3.67 -5.35 -4.28
CA CYS A 110 3.27 -4.36 -3.29
C CYS A 110 4.49 -3.85 -2.47
N PRO A 111 4.50 -2.56 -2.09
CA PRO A 111 3.63 -1.50 -2.61
C PRO A 111 3.82 -1.26 -4.12
N PRO A 112 2.84 -0.64 -4.81
CA PRO A 112 2.99 -0.22 -6.20
C PRO A 112 3.99 0.93 -6.32
N SER A 113 4.35 1.33 -7.55
CA SER A 113 5.10 2.57 -7.74
C SER A 113 4.32 3.78 -7.20
N ARG A 114 5.03 4.73 -6.56
CA ARG A 114 4.43 5.96 -6.01
C ARG A 114 3.65 6.75 -7.08
N ALA A 115 4.17 6.81 -8.31
CA ALA A 115 3.51 7.47 -9.44
C ALA A 115 2.20 6.77 -9.84
N SER A 116 2.21 5.43 -9.95
CA SER A 116 1.01 4.64 -10.26
C SER A 116 -0.08 4.80 -9.19
N PHE A 117 0.32 4.83 -7.91
CA PHE A 117 -0.59 5.06 -6.80
C PHE A 117 -1.19 6.47 -6.83
N LEU A 118 -0.39 7.51 -7.03
CA LEU A 118 -0.87 8.90 -7.12
C LEU A 118 -1.84 9.11 -8.30
N ALA A 119 -1.61 8.46 -9.43
CA ALA A 119 -2.53 8.48 -10.57
C ALA A 119 -3.88 7.81 -10.25
N ALA A 120 -3.86 6.65 -9.60
CA ALA A 120 -5.07 5.96 -9.15
C ALA A 120 -5.84 6.76 -8.09
N LEU A 121 -5.15 7.34 -7.10
CA LEU A 121 -5.72 8.19 -6.06
C LEU A 121 -6.37 9.45 -6.65
N SER A 122 -5.72 10.10 -7.62
CA SER A 122 -6.24 11.28 -8.33
C SER A 122 -7.53 10.96 -9.07
N LYS A 123 -7.58 9.85 -9.81
CA LYS A 123 -8.78 9.36 -10.49
C LYS A 123 -9.92 9.08 -9.49
N ASN A 124 -9.62 8.37 -8.41
CA ASN A 124 -10.59 7.96 -7.39
C ASN A 124 -11.19 9.17 -6.64
N VAL A 125 -10.38 10.18 -6.33
CA VAL A 125 -10.83 11.41 -5.68
C VAL A 125 -11.65 12.29 -6.63
N ALA A 126 -11.29 12.36 -7.92
CA ALA A 126 -12.11 13.05 -8.92
C ALA A 126 -13.50 12.40 -9.12
N VAL A 127 -13.59 11.07 -8.95
CA VAL A 127 -14.85 10.30 -8.99
C VAL A 127 -15.61 10.34 -7.64
N GLY A 128 -14.96 10.75 -6.55
CA GLY A 128 -15.54 10.79 -5.20
C GLY A 128 -15.91 9.42 -4.61
N SER A 129 -15.52 8.32 -5.27
CA SER A 129 -15.77 6.96 -4.81
C SER A 129 -14.76 5.95 -5.35
N VAL A 130 -14.63 4.83 -4.63
CA VAL A 130 -13.80 3.67 -4.97
C VAL A 130 -14.65 2.42 -4.83
N GLN A 131 -14.88 1.69 -5.92
CA GLN A 131 -15.72 0.47 -5.92
C GLN A 131 -17.11 0.65 -5.29
N GLY A 132 -17.67 1.87 -5.31
CA GLY A 132 -18.95 2.24 -4.70
C GLY A 132 -18.86 2.82 -3.28
N GLU A 133 -17.74 2.65 -2.57
CA GLU A 133 -17.49 3.34 -1.30
C GLU A 133 -17.19 4.82 -1.56
N LYS A 134 -17.88 5.74 -0.87
CA LYS A 134 -17.61 7.18 -1.01
C LYS A 134 -16.30 7.56 -0.32
N VAL A 135 -15.42 8.24 -1.05
CA VAL A 135 -14.13 8.72 -0.53
C VAL A 135 -14.05 10.24 -0.54
N GLN A 136 -13.22 10.80 0.33
CA GLN A 136 -13.00 12.25 0.47
C GLN A 136 -11.53 12.55 0.77
N PHE A 137 -10.97 13.55 0.10
CA PHE A 137 -9.57 13.94 0.26
C PHE A 137 -9.46 15.47 0.21
N ASN A 138 -9.27 16.10 1.38
CA ASN A 138 -8.98 17.53 1.42
C ASN A 138 -7.57 17.77 0.84
N ASN A 139 -7.46 18.58 -0.22
CA ASN A 139 -6.20 18.88 -0.89
C ASN A 139 -5.47 20.12 -0.30
N ASP A 140 -6.07 20.82 0.67
CA ASP A 140 -5.47 21.96 1.34
C ASP A 140 -4.30 21.54 2.25
N ALA A 141 -3.09 21.97 1.92
CA ALA A 141 -1.89 21.63 2.68
C ALA A 141 -1.75 22.39 4.00
N SER A 142 -2.54 23.44 4.25
CA SER A 142 -2.58 24.15 5.53
C SER A 142 -3.40 23.39 6.58
N ASP A 143 -4.46 22.67 6.17
CA ASP A 143 -5.19 21.76 7.05
C ASP A 143 -4.38 20.49 7.30
N GLN A 144 -3.67 20.48 8.43
CA GLN A 144 -2.97 19.33 8.99
C GLN A 144 -3.69 18.75 10.22
N SER A 145 -5.01 18.99 10.33
CA SER A 145 -5.79 18.47 11.44
C SER A 145 -5.84 16.95 11.46
N ALA A 146 -5.88 16.37 12.66
CA ALA A 146 -5.93 14.91 12.82
C ALA A 146 -7.18 14.30 12.16
N ALA A 147 -8.30 15.01 12.09
CA ALA A 147 -9.51 14.55 11.40
C ALA A 147 -9.31 14.45 9.89
N THR A 148 -8.82 15.52 9.26
CA THR A 148 -8.55 15.56 7.82
C THR A 148 -7.48 14.56 7.40
N ASN A 149 -6.41 14.43 8.18
CA ASN A 149 -5.36 13.46 7.89
C ASN A 149 -5.85 12.00 8.00
N LYS A 150 -6.82 11.71 8.89
CA LYS A 150 -7.49 10.41 8.91
C LYS A 150 -8.37 10.18 7.67
N GLN A 151 -9.09 11.19 7.19
CA GLN A 151 -9.88 11.09 5.95
C GLN A 151 -8.98 10.84 4.73
N ARG A 152 -7.89 11.60 4.59
CA ARG A 152 -6.84 11.35 3.56
C ARG A 152 -6.34 9.92 3.62
N ALA A 153 -5.99 9.44 4.81
CA ALA A 153 -5.45 8.09 5.01
C ALA A 153 -6.47 6.97 4.69
N THR A 154 -7.74 7.13 5.06
CA THR A 154 -8.81 6.21 4.62
C THR A 154 -8.91 6.18 3.10
N THR A 155 -9.00 7.34 2.44
CA THR A 155 -9.08 7.42 0.96
C THR A 155 -7.85 6.82 0.26
N MET A 156 -6.66 6.98 0.85
CA MET A 156 -5.43 6.31 0.39
C MET A 156 -5.46 4.79 0.57
N LEU A 157 -5.93 4.29 1.72
CA LEU A 157 -6.02 2.85 2.00
C LEU A 157 -7.09 2.14 1.17
N VAL A 158 -8.28 2.73 1.04
CA VAL A 158 -9.36 2.21 0.19
C VAL A 158 -8.91 2.20 -1.28
N THR A 159 -8.20 3.24 -1.75
CA THR A 159 -7.55 3.22 -3.08
C THR A 159 -6.53 2.09 -3.20
N LEU A 160 -5.62 1.95 -2.24
CA LEU A 160 -4.54 0.94 -2.26
C LEU A 160 -5.08 -0.49 -2.32
N GLN A 161 -6.16 -0.77 -1.58
CA GLN A 161 -6.80 -2.08 -1.47
C GLN A 161 -7.67 -2.44 -2.68
N ASN A 162 -8.00 -1.47 -3.55
CA ASN A 162 -8.89 -1.66 -4.69
C ASN A 162 -8.27 -1.30 -6.05
N LEU A 163 -6.93 -1.19 -6.14
CA LEU A 163 -6.20 -0.70 -7.32
C LEU A 163 -6.56 -1.41 -8.64
N ASN A 164 -6.94 -2.69 -8.59
CA ASN A 164 -7.26 -3.51 -9.75
C ASN A 164 -8.69 -4.09 -9.69
N GLY A 165 -9.56 -3.54 -8.84
CA GLY A 165 -10.93 -4.03 -8.62
C GLY A 165 -11.27 -4.25 -7.14
N ALA A 166 -12.49 -4.71 -6.86
CA ALA A 166 -13.02 -4.87 -5.49
C ALA A 166 -12.18 -5.83 -4.64
N GLY A 167 -11.45 -5.30 -3.65
CA GLY A 167 -10.51 -6.05 -2.81
C GLY A 167 -9.25 -6.54 -3.53
N VAL A 168 -9.05 -6.20 -4.80
CA VAL A 168 -7.90 -6.63 -5.62
C VAL A 168 -6.85 -5.51 -5.66
N GLY A 169 -6.09 -5.39 -4.58
CA GLY A 169 -5.05 -4.39 -4.43
C GLY A 169 -3.98 -4.81 -3.44
N CYS A 170 -3.22 -3.83 -2.94
CA CYS A 170 -2.18 -4.08 -1.95
C CYS A 170 -2.75 -4.01 -0.53
N PRO A 171 -2.41 -4.97 0.36
CA PRO A 171 -2.86 -4.93 1.74
C PRO A 171 -2.23 -3.75 2.48
N ALA A 172 -2.92 -3.21 3.50
CA ALA A 172 -2.50 -2.01 4.24
C ALA A 172 -1.08 -2.11 4.85
N VAL A 173 -0.61 -3.33 5.15
CA VAL A 173 0.74 -3.61 5.64
C VAL A 173 1.85 -3.43 4.60
N SER A 174 1.50 -3.21 3.33
CA SER A 174 2.42 -2.70 2.30
C SER A 174 2.62 -1.18 2.37
N ALA A 175 1.79 -0.48 3.16
CA ALA A 175 1.84 0.96 3.35
C ALA A 175 1.61 1.35 4.83
N PRO A 176 2.46 0.87 5.77
CA PRO A 176 2.31 1.12 7.20
C PRO A 176 2.15 2.59 7.57
N ASN A 177 2.75 3.54 6.84
CA ASN A 177 2.58 4.97 7.09
C ASN A 177 1.13 5.44 6.88
N PHE A 178 0.39 4.88 5.92
CA PHE A 178 -1.04 5.19 5.74
C PHE A 178 -1.87 4.64 6.91
N ALA A 179 -1.56 3.43 7.38
CA ALA A 179 -2.22 2.85 8.56
C ALA A 179 -1.93 3.66 9.85
N VAL A 180 -0.69 4.13 10.03
CA VAL A 180 -0.32 5.05 11.12
C VAL A 180 -1.09 6.36 11.01
N MET A 181 -1.17 6.96 9.81
CA MET A 181 -1.90 8.21 9.57
C MET A 181 -3.42 8.06 9.80
N GLN A 182 -4.02 6.91 9.44
CA GLN A 182 -5.43 6.61 9.72
C GLN A 182 -5.69 6.40 11.23
N LYS A 183 -4.74 5.82 11.96
CA LYS A 183 -4.87 5.62 13.41
C LYS A 183 -4.65 6.91 14.20
N THR A 184 -3.67 7.73 13.81
CA THR A 184 -3.19 8.89 14.59
C THR A 184 -3.67 10.24 14.08
N GLY A 185 -3.84 10.42 12.77
CA GLY A 185 -4.00 11.74 12.14
C GLY A 185 -2.69 12.49 11.89
N VAL A 186 -1.53 11.84 12.05
CA VAL A 186 -0.20 12.42 11.84
C VAL A 186 0.43 11.82 10.58
N LEU A 187 1.03 12.66 9.72
CA LEU A 187 1.82 12.17 8.59
C LEU A 187 3.11 11.51 9.11
N SER A 188 3.39 10.31 8.62
CA SER A 188 4.61 9.57 8.96
C SER A 188 5.40 9.28 7.69
N SER A 189 6.67 9.72 7.65
CA SER A 189 7.64 9.38 6.61
C SER A 189 8.56 8.22 7.01
N LYS A 190 8.20 7.47 8.07
CA LYS A 190 9.04 6.42 8.64
C LYS A 190 9.24 5.26 7.67
N ALA A 191 10.49 4.84 7.49
CA ALA A 191 10.84 3.54 6.93
C ALA A 191 10.62 2.42 7.96
N PHE A 192 10.02 1.30 7.56
CA PHE A 192 9.83 0.10 8.39
C PHE A 192 10.54 -1.12 7.81
N VAL A 193 10.54 -1.28 6.48
CA VAL A 193 11.25 -2.33 5.74
C VAL A 193 11.80 -1.69 4.46
N GLN A 194 13.09 -1.86 4.17
CA GLN A 194 13.82 -1.23 3.07
C GLN A 194 14.80 -2.21 2.45
#